data_AF-A0A924AUY0-F1
#
_entry.id   AF-A0A924AUY0-F1
#
_cell.length_a   1.000
_cell.length_b   1.000
_cell.length_c   1.000
_cell.angle_alpha   90.00
_cell.angle_beta   90.00
_cell.angle_gamma   90.00
#
_symmetry.space_group_name_H-M   'P 1'
#
loop_
_entity.id
_entity.type
_entity.pdbx_description
1 polymer ?
#
loop_
_entity_poly.entity_id
_entity_poly.type
_entity_poly.pdbx_seq_one_letter_code
_entity_poly.pdbx_strand_id
1 'polypeptide(L)'
;MEENIKEILIEFLEQSKTDNLKTSHFPNSFKDLKLGTSFGKGNSAKIPWISFLGKNQTTSNGIYPVYLFFKEQKKLILAYGVSETTNPLLKWNLNVKTVKEYFNEINIKPERYGSSYIYKDYDIDELHWNIVEEDLNNIIKEYRDILKQETPTQKAITNQSLRYYLSIKTKPFIILAGLSGTGKSRLVRSLAYQFNNIEEDKASNKYPPTNFKLIKVKPNWHDSSELLGYESRISGKDRYIITDFMRFIAAAWKHPDTPFFLCLDEMNLAPVEQYFAEYLSVIETRELKGNSIITDCLISDNIIKKYADETSGVDHEFNLWNELNVTDASLQAFIKEHGLCLPGNLIVIGTVNMDETTHSFSRKVLDRAMTIEMNDIDFSEGLTDSGNHWAYDQPLSAGLVLSEKTHGFQVYAELDESGTSIISYLEAVNDILEGSPFKIAYRVRDEFLLYAYNYKQIADKPDGWLTEVLDNMTLMKILPRIEGDDHKTKLLTELIILFQRFNLVNSLKKATEMNKRRTDYHYTSFWI
;
A
#
# COMPACT_ATOMS: atom_id res chain seq x y z
N MET A 1 -11.34 -34.21 7.07
CA MET A 1 -10.34 -35.27 7.21
C MET A 1 -9.00 -34.57 7.17
N GLU A 2 -8.24 -34.59 8.26
CA GLU A 2 -6.85 -34.11 8.19
C GLU A 2 -6.09 -35.01 7.22
N GLU A 3 -5.45 -34.41 6.23
CA GLU A 3 -4.69 -35.16 5.24
C GLU A 3 -3.48 -35.81 5.92
N ASN A 4 -3.30 -37.12 5.72
CA ASN A 4 -2.26 -37.89 6.37
C ASN A 4 -0.97 -37.88 5.53
N ILE A 5 0.10 -37.27 6.04
CA ILE A 5 1.39 -37.20 5.34
C ILE A 5 1.95 -38.59 4.96
N LYS A 6 1.67 -39.61 5.77
CA LYS A 6 2.09 -40.99 5.48
C LYS A 6 1.52 -41.49 4.15
N GLU A 7 0.23 -41.27 3.91
CA GLU A 7 -0.43 -41.73 2.69
C GLU A 7 0.12 -41.01 1.46
N ILE A 8 0.30 -39.69 1.58
CA ILE A 8 0.90 -38.83 0.55
C ILE A 8 2.31 -39.32 0.20
N LEU A 9 3.16 -39.60 1.19
CA LEU A 9 4.54 -40.03 0.96
C LEU A 9 4.63 -41.46 0.42
N ILE A 10 3.76 -42.38 0.83
CA ILE A 10 3.69 -43.73 0.25
C ILE A 10 3.35 -43.65 -1.24
N GLU A 11 2.31 -42.88 -1.60
CA GLU A 11 1.92 -42.69 -3.00
C GLU A 11 3.03 -42.02 -3.82
N PHE A 12 3.68 -40.99 -3.25
CA PHE A 12 4.83 -40.32 -3.86
C PHE A 12 6.01 -41.27 -4.12
N LEU A 13 6.35 -42.14 -3.16
CA LEU A 13 7.45 -43.10 -3.30
C LEU A 13 7.12 -44.20 -4.32
N GLU A 14 5.89 -44.71 -4.33
CA GLU A 14 5.46 -45.73 -5.31
C GLU A 14 5.42 -45.15 -6.73
N GLN A 15 4.83 -43.98 -6.91
CA GLN A 15 4.79 -43.33 -8.23
C GLN A 15 6.19 -42.97 -8.72
N SER A 16 7.10 -42.58 -7.82
CA SER A 16 8.49 -42.29 -8.18
C SER A 16 9.21 -43.48 -8.84
N LYS A 17 8.74 -44.72 -8.63
CA LYS A 17 9.29 -45.93 -9.27
C LYS A 17 8.75 -46.16 -10.68
N THR A 18 7.85 -45.31 -11.17
CA THR A 18 7.18 -45.41 -12.47
C THR A 18 7.56 -44.27 -13.41
N ASP A 19 7.11 -44.34 -14.67
CA ASP A 19 7.21 -43.26 -15.65
C ASP A 19 6.04 -42.27 -15.61
N ASN A 20 5.14 -42.37 -14.63
CA ASN A 20 3.99 -41.48 -14.50
C ASN A 20 4.40 -40.11 -13.93
N LEU A 21 4.24 -39.06 -14.73
CA LEU A 21 4.57 -37.68 -14.35
C LEU A 21 3.38 -36.87 -13.82
N LYS A 22 2.17 -37.43 -13.76
CA LYS A 22 0.96 -36.69 -13.34
C LYS A 22 0.99 -36.41 -11.84
N THR A 23 0.60 -35.21 -11.43
CA THR A 23 0.60 -34.79 -10.01
C THR A 23 -0.78 -34.33 -9.52
N SER A 24 -1.79 -34.27 -10.38
CA SER A 24 -3.12 -33.70 -10.08
C SER A 24 -3.95 -34.49 -9.06
N HIS A 25 -3.54 -35.71 -8.72
CA HIS A 25 -4.20 -36.54 -7.71
C HIS A 25 -3.61 -36.33 -6.30
N PHE A 26 -2.43 -35.70 -6.20
CA PHE A 26 -1.90 -35.28 -4.91
C PHE A 26 -2.73 -34.11 -4.37
N PRO A 27 -2.87 -33.97 -3.05
CA PRO A 27 -3.54 -32.83 -2.46
C PRO A 27 -2.91 -31.50 -2.83
N ASN A 28 -3.73 -30.44 -2.83
CA ASN A 28 -3.24 -29.09 -3.15
C ASN A 28 -2.59 -28.38 -1.96
N SER A 29 -2.83 -28.84 -0.72
CA SER A 29 -2.36 -28.17 0.48
C SER A 29 -2.23 -29.10 1.68
N PHE A 30 -1.20 -28.94 2.50
CA PHE A 30 -1.03 -29.64 3.77
C PHE A 30 -0.77 -28.64 4.90
N LYS A 31 -1.57 -28.67 5.96
CA LYS A 31 -1.48 -27.74 7.12
C LYS A 31 -1.34 -26.27 6.68
N ASP A 32 -2.25 -25.81 5.82
CA ASP A 32 -2.31 -24.44 5.27
C ASP A 32 -1.12 -24.02 4.39
N LEU A 33 -0.23 -24.95 4.03
CA LEU A 33 0.84 -24.73 3.05
C LEU A 33 0.44 -25.35 1.72
N LYS A 34 0.75 -24.68 0.61
CA LYS A 34 0.51 -25.23 -0.73
C LYS A 34 1.48 -26.39 -0.99
N LEU A 35 0.95 -27.55 -1.38
CA LEU A 35 1.77 -28.71 -1.72
C LEU A 35 2.22 -28.61 -3.19
N GLY A 36 3.52 -28.77 -3.43
CA GLY A 36 4.07 -28.88 -4.78
C GLY A 36 4.75 -30.22 -4.96
N THR A 37 4.43 -30.96 -6.02
CA THR A 37 5.05 -32.27 -6.32
C THR A 37 5.60 -32.27 -7.74
N SER A 38 6.73 -32.94 -7.97
CA SER A 38 7.25 -33.16 -9.33
C SER A 38 7.99 -34.49 -9.45
N PHE A 39 7.69 -35.18 -10.54
CA PHE A 39 8.39 -36.39 -11.00
C PHE A 39 9.25 -36.13 -12.24
N GLY A 40 9.44 -34.87 -12.63
CA GLY A 40 10.17 -34.48 -13.85
C GLY A 40 9.29 -33.84 -14.93
N LYS A 41 9.92 -33.23 -15.95
CA LYS A 41 9.24 -32.60 -17.09
C LYS A 41 9.76 -33.25 -18.38
N GLY A 42 8.92 -34.05 -19.04
CA GLY A 42 9.27 -34.83 -20.23
C GLY A 42 9.84 -36.21 -19.90
N ASN A 43 10.84 -36.29 -19.03
CA ASN A 43 11.44 -37.55 -18.54
C ASN A 43 11.30 -37.69 -17.03
N SER A 44 11.33 -38.93 -16.52
CA SER A 44 11.34 -39.22 -15.08
C SER A 44 12.56 -38.61 -14.41
N ALA A 45 12.33 -37.84 -13.34
CA ALA A 45 13.37 -37.22 -12.55
C ALA A 45 14.15 -38.28 -11.78
N LYS A 46 15.49 -38.12 -11.75
CA LYS A 46 16.36 -38.89 -10.86
C LYS A 46 16.11 -38.56 -9.39
N ILE A 47 15.72 -37.32 -9.12
CA ILE A 47 15.38 -36.83 -7.78
C ILE A 47 13.98 -36.17 -7.82
N PRO A 48 12.90 -36.97 -7.75
CA PRO A 48 11.55 -36.46 -7.53
C PRO A 48 11.47 -35.74 -6.18
N TRP A 49 10.52 -34.83 -6.05
CA TRP A 49 10.35 -34.06 -4.81
C TRP A 49 8.90 -33.73 -4.51
N ILE A 50 8.65 -33.48 -3.23
CA ILE A 50 7.42 -32.92 -2.70
C ILE A 50 7.76 -31.79 -1.70
N SER A 51 7.14 -30.63 -1.89
CA SER A 51 7.48 -29.36 -1.22
C SER A 51 6.26 -28.75 -0.54
N PHE A 52 6.49 -28.00 0.52
CA PHE A 52 5.47 -27.35 1.34
C PHE A 52 5.67 -25.83 1.30
N LEU A 53 4.82 -25.13 0.57
CA LEU A 53 5.03 -23.73 0.18
C LEU A 53 4.17 -22.79 1.01
N GLY A 54 4.81 -21.81 1.65
CA GLY A 54 4.15 -20.67 2.29
C GLY A 54 3.57 -19.69 1.29
N LYS A 55 2.85 -18.69 1.79
CA LYS A 55 2.38 -17.55 0.98
C LYS A 55 3.59 -16.87 0.31
N ASN A 56 3.47 -16.52 -0.96
CA ASN A 56 4.53 -15.90 -1.77
C ASN A 56 5.81 -16.75 -2.00
N GLN A 57 5.83 -18.02 -1.60
CA GLN A 57 6.95 -18.92 -1.85
C GLN A 57 6.62 -19.88 -3.01
N THR A 58 7.58 -20.13 -3.90
CA THR A 58 7.44 -21.09 -5.00
C THR A 58 8.68 -21.97 -5.11
N THR A 59 8.56 -23.14 -5.75
CA THR A 59 9.70 -24.06 -5.95
C THR A 59 10.80 -23.49 -6.85
N SER A 60 10.45 -22.54 -7.71
CA SER A 60 11.40 -21.79 -8.55
C SER A 60 11.92 -20.52 -7.89
N ASN A 61 11.26 -20.01 -6.86
CA ASN A 61 11.61 -18.75 -6.20
C ASN A 61 11.11 -18.78 -4.75
N GLY A 62 11.99 -19.18 -3.84
CA GLY A 62 11.68 -19.23 -2.40
C GLY A 62 12.49 -20.23 -1.59
N ILE A 63 12.22 -20.24 -0.29
CA ILE A 63 12.61 -21.32 0.62
C ILE A 63 11.36 -22.07 1.08
N TYR A 64 11.53 -23.37 1.36
CA TYR A 64 10.40 -24.24 1.71
C TYR A 64 10.88 -25.58 2.28
N PRO A 65 10.17 -26.20 3.22
CA PRO A 65 10.37 -27.61 3.54
C PRO A 65 10.16 -28.48 2.30
N VAL A 66 11.02 -29.48 2.09
CA VAL A 66 10.95 -30.36 0.92
C VAL A 66 11.45 -31.76 1.25
N TYR A 67 10.78 -32.78 0.73
CA TYR A 67 11.34 -34.12 0.61
C TYR A 67 11.95 -34.30 -0.78
N LEU A 68 13.19 -34.78 -0.81
CA LEU A 68 13.94 -35.11 -2.01
C LEU A 68 14.19 -36.62 -2.03
N PHE A 69 13.71 -37.32 -3.05
CA PHE A 69 13.92 -38.77 -3.15
C PHE A 69 15.09 -39.11 -4.08
N PHE A 70 16.22 -39.51 -3.48
CA PHE A 70 17.42 -39.94 -4.20
C PHE A 70 17.29 -41.43 -4.57
N LYS A 71 16.73 -41.69 -5.76
CA LYS A 71 16.38 -43.04 -6.22
C LYS A 71 17.55 -44.03 -6.20
N GLU A 72 18.71 -43.61 -6.71
CA GLU A 72 19.90 -44.48 -6.80
C GLU A 72 20.41 -44.90 -5.42
N GLN A 73 20.29 -44.02 -4.43
CA GLN A 73 20.75 -44.26 -3.06
C GLN A 73 19.65 -44.83 -2.16
N LYS A 74 18.42 -45.00 -2.67
CA LYS A 74 17.24 -45.40 -1.89
C LYS A 74 17.00 -44.53 -0.65
N LYS A 75 17.35 -43.23 -0.72
CA LYS A 75 17.21 -42.30 0.41
C LYS A 75 16.13 -41.26 0.16
N LEU A 76 15.23 -41.11 1.14
CA LEU A 76 14.33 -39.97 1.23
C LEU A 76 14.97 -38.93 2.14
N ILE A 77 15.23 -37.72 1.63
CA ILE A 77 15.84 -36.65 2.42
C ILE A 77 14.79 -35.58 2.72
N LEU A 78 14.56 -35.30 4.01
CA LEU A 78 13.89 -34.08 4.43
C LEU A 78 14.93 -32.95 4.45
N ALA A 79 14.63 -31.86 3.78
CA ALA A 79 15.54 -30.74 3.61
C ALA A 79 14.84 -29.40 3.81
N TYR A 80 15.67 -28.44 4.23
CA TYR A 80 15.40 -27.01 4.14
C TYR A 80 15.67 -26.58 2.71
N GLY A 81 14.62 -26.62 1.88
CA GLY A 81 14.69 -26.38 0.44
C GLY A 81 15.05 -24.94 0.11
N VAL A 82 15.91 -24.77 -0.89
CA VAL A 82 16.31 -23.49 -1.48
C VAL A 82 16.11 -23.59 -2.98
N SER A 83 15.38 -22.65 -3.58
CA SER A 83 15.17 -22.62 -5.03
C SER A 83 16.50 -22.52 -5.80
N GLU A 84 16.69 -23.35 -6.82
CA GLU A 84 17.90 -23.31 -7.67
C GLU A 84 17.79 -22.27 -8.80
N THR A 85 16.59 -21.79 -9.12
CA THR A 85 16.33 -20.95 -10.30
C THR A 85 16.55 -19.46 -10.01
N THR A 86 16.19 -19.02 -8.81
CA THR A 86 16.42 -17.64 -8.34
C THR A 86 17.00 -17.67 -6.93
N ASN A 87 17.72 -16.62 -6.55
CA ASN A 87 18.20 -16.45 -5.19
C ASN A 87 17.04 -15.95 -4.31
N PRO A 88 16.51 -16.77 -3.37
CA PRO A 88 15.33 -16.41 -2.61
C PRO A 88 15.62 -15.26 -1.63
N LEU A 89 14.63 -14.38 -1.43
CA LEU A 89 14.71 -13.26 -0.50
C LEU A 89 14.81 -13.73 0.96
N LEU A 90 14.01 -14.75 1.31
CA LEU A 90 14.12 -15.45 2.58
C LEU A 90 15.26 -16.46 2.54
N LYS A 91 15.95 -16.61 3.67
CA LYS A 91 17.01 -17.59 3.84
C LYS A 91 16.79 -18.38 5.12
N TRP A 92 17.12 -19.67 5.05
CA TRP A 92 17.30 -20.47 6.24
C TRP A 92 18.53 -19.96 7.00
N ASN A 93 18.38 -19.63 8.29
CA ASN A 93 19.50 -19.27 9.16
C ASN A 93 19.94 -20.52 9.94
N LEU A 94 20.67 -21.40 9.26
CA LEU A 94 21.04 -22.72 9.79
C LEU A 94 22.55 -22.91 9.75
N ASN A 95 23.07 -23.58 10.78
CA ASN A 95 24.44 -24.06 10.81
C ASN A 95 24.46 -25.59 10.67
N VAL A 96 23.92 -26.07 9.54
CA VAL A 96 23.87 -27.51 9.20
C VAL A 96 24.41 -27.72 7.79
N LYS A 97 24.76 -28.97 7.47
CA LYS A 97 25.35 -29.31 6.18
C LYS A 97 24.36 -29.09 5.04
N THR A 98 24.86 -28.66 3.91
CA THR A 98 24.13 -28.68 2.64
C THR A 98 23.98 -30.13 2.14
N VAL A 99 22.98 -30.38 1.29
CA VAL A 99 22.81 -31.67 0.61
C VAL A 99 24.07 -32.05 -0.16
N LYS A 100 24.76 -31.07 -0.75
CA LYS A 100 26.05 -31.29 -1.42
C LYS A 100 27.13 -31.76 -0.45
N GLU A 101 27.29 -31.11 0.70
CA GLU A 101 28.28 -31.51 1.70
C GLU A 101 27.98 -32.89 2.27
N TYR A 102 26.72 -33.19 2.57
CA TYR A 102 26.29 -34.50 3.07
C TYR A 102 26.69 -35.64 2.13
N PHE A 103 26.39 -35.52 0.83
CA PHE A 103 26.72 -36.58 -0.13
C PHE A 103 28.22 -36.65 -0.46
N ASN A 104 28.94 -35.52 -0.40
CA ASN A 104 30.40 -35.53 -0.61
C ASN A 104 31.14 -36.37 0.45
N GLU A 105 30.64 -36.43 1.69
CA GLU A 105 31.24 -37.27 2.75
C GLU A 105 31.19 -38.77 2.44
N ILE A 106 30.25 -39.18 1.59
CA ILE A 106 30.11 -40.55 1.09
C ILE A 106 30.54 -40.68 -0.38
N ASN A 107 31.37 -39.74 -0.87
CA ASN A 107 31.92 -39.70 -2.23
C ASN A 107 30.85 -39.72 -3.34
N ILE A 108 29.67 -39.15 -3.08
CA ILE A 108 28.59 -39.00 -4.06
C ILE A 108 28.41 -37.51 -4.37
N LYS A 109 28.27 -37.15 -5.64
CA LYS A 109 27.98 -35.77 -6.06
C LYS A 109 26.51 -35.67 -6.50
N PRO A 110 25.64 -34.96 -5.76
CA PRO A 110 24.25 -34.84 -6.15
C PRO A 110 24.12 -33.95 -7.40
N GLU A 111 23.28 -34.35 -8.35
CA GLU A 111 23.07 -33.61 -9.60
C GLU A 111 22.26 -32.31 -9.40
N ARG A 112 21.37 -32.28 -8.40
CA ARG A 112 20.47 -31.16 -8.09
C ARG A 112 20.23 -31.00 -6.60
N TYR A 113 19.71 -29.84 -6.22
CA TYR A 113 19.32 -29.41 -4.87
C TYR A 113 20.49 -29.32 -3.88
N GLY A 114 21.71 -29.19 -4.41
CA GLY A 114 22.92 -29.17 -3.58
C GLY A 114 23.02 -27.97 -2.64
N SER A 115 22.31 -26.86 -2.92
CA SER A 115 22.23 -25.66 -2.07
C SER A 115 21.20 -25.75 -0.94
N SER A 116 20.33 -26.77 -0.96
CA SER A 116 19.39 -27.02 0.14
C SER A 116 20.14 -27.60 1.34
N TYR A 117 19.63 -27.37 2.55
CA TYR A 117 20.25 -27.87 3.77
C TYR A 117 19.59 -29.17 4.24
N ILE A 118 20.38 -30.12 4.73
CA ILE A 118 19.84 -31.39 5.21
C ILE A 118 19.19 -31.21 6.58
N TYR A 119 17.93 -31.63 6.72
CA TYR A 119 17.31 -31.82 8.02
C TYR A 119 17.61 -33.24 8.51
N LYS A 120 17.27 -34.25 7.69
CA LYS A 120 17.50 -35.67 7.98
C LYS A 120 17.35 -36.54 6.74
N ASP A 121 18.03 -37.68 6.70
CA ASP A 121 17.81 -38.72 5.70
C ASP A 121 17.11 -39.95 6.29
N TYR A 122 16.35 -40.63 5.45
CA TYR A 122 15.64 -41.86 5.78
C TYR A 122 15.92 -42.92 4.71
N ASP A 123 16.17 -44.15 5.15
CA ASP A 123 16.15 -45.31 4.27
C ASP A 123 14.69 -45.66 3.96
N ILE A 124 14.34 -45.76 2.67
CA ILE A 124 12.98 -46.09 2.24
C ILE A 124 12.57 -47.52 2.63
N ASP A 125 13.54 -48.41 2.83
CA ASP A 125 13.30 -49.79 3.22
C ASP A 125 13.04 -49.90 4.75
N GLU A 126 13.32 -48.84 5.54
CA GLU A 126 13.18 -48.79 7.01
C GLU A 126 12.50 -47.49 7.53
N LEU A 127 11.36 -47.10 6.95
CA LEU A 127 10.65 -45.87 7.35
C LEU A 127 9.88 -45.99 8.68
N HIS A 128 10.30 -45.23 9.68
CA HIS A 128 9.55 -45.02 10.92
C HIS A 128 8.61 -43.80 10.82
N TRP A 129 7.36 -44.02 10.43
CA TRP A 129 6.40 -42.95 10.10
C TRP A 129 6.18 -41.91 11.19
N ASN A 130 6.16 -42.30 12.46
CA ASN A 130 6.01 -41.35 13.57
C ASN A 130 7.16 -40.32 13.59
N ILE A 131 8.39 -40.78 13.30
CA ILE A 131 9.57 -39.92 13.25
C ILE A 131 9.52 -39.00 12.02
N VAL A 132 9.14 -39.55 10.85
CA VAL A 132 9.01 -38.79 9.60
C VAL A 132 8.00 -37.65 9.75
N GLU A 133 6.85 -37.92 10.36
CA GLU A 133 5.81 -36.92 10.60
C GLU A 133 6.23 -35.88 11.64
N GLU A 134 6.84 -36.30 12.74
CA GLU A 134 7.36 -35.39 13.78
C GLU A 134 8.42 -34.44 13.20
N ASP A 135 9.36 -34.97 12.43
CA ASP A 135 10.42 -34.20 11.77
C ASP A 135 9.85 -33.18 10.77
N LEU A 136 8.84 -33.57 9.97
CA LEU A 136 8.15 -32.64 9.08
C LEU A 136 7.46 -31.51 9.86
N ASN A 137 6.82 -31.86 10.97
CA ASN A 137 6.12 -30.88 11.81
C ASN A 137 7.11 -29.88 12.43
N ASN A 138 8.30 -30.33 12.81
CA ASN A 138 9.37 -29.47 13.33
C ASN A 138 9.86 -28.48 12.28
N ILE A 139 10.22 -28.95 11.08
CA ILE A 139 10.66 -28.04 10.01
C ILE A 139 9.54 -27.09 9.54
N ILE A 140 8.27 -27.54 9.52
CA ILE A 140 7.13 -26.67 9.22
C ILE A 140 6.95 -25.60 10.29
N LYS A 141 7.18 -25.94 11.57
CA LYS A 141 7.11 -24.97 12.67
C LYS A 141 8.20 -23.90 12.51
N GLU A 142 9.45 -24.29 12.28
CA GLU A 142 10.55 -23.36 12.02
C GLU A 142 10.29 -22.50 10.77
N TYR A 143 9.78 -23.12 9.71
CA TYR A 143 9.40 -22.44 8.48
C TYR A 143 8.34 -21.36 8.73
N ARG A 144 7.30 -21.70 9.49
CA ARG A 144 6.24 -20.74 9.86
C ARG A 144 6.78 -19.60 10.70
N ASP A 145 7.75 -19.84 11.57
CA ASP A 145 8.36 -18.76 12.36
C ASP A 145 9.18 -17.83 11.47
N ILE A 146 9.84 -18.34 10.42
CA ILE A 146 10.48 -17.52 9.37
C ILE A 146 9.43 -16.78 8.53
N LEU A 147 8.31 -17.42 8.17
CA LEU A 147 7.21 -16.78 7.44
C LEU A 147 6.48 -15.72 8.29
N LYS A 148 6.44 -15.86 9.62
CA LYS A 148 5.92 -14.80 10.50
C LYS A 148 6.86 -13.59 10.54
N GLN A 149 8.16 -13.81 10.36
CA GLN A 149 9.13 -12.74 10.09
C GLN A 149 8.94 -12.11 8.69
N GLU A 150 8.05 -12.64 7.81
CA GLU A 150 7.53 -11.93 6.63
C GLU A 150 6.46 -10.88 6.95
N THR A 151 6.13 -10.64 8.22
CA THR A 151 5.81 -9.25 8.56
C THR A 151 7.16 -8.57 8.57
N PRO A 152 7.53 -7.72 7.60
CA PRO A 152 8.66 -6.84 7.81
C PRO A 152 8.32 -6.02 9.06
N THR A 153 8.82 -6.48 10.21
CA THR A 153 8.96 -5.69 11.43
C THR A 153 10.00 -4.66 11.04
N GLN A 154 9.54 -3.59 10.39
CA GLN A 154 9.27 -2.36 11.10
C GLN A 154 10.60 -1.83 11.64
N LYS A 155 11.15 -0.81 10.94
CA LYS A 155 11.30 0.46 11.66
C LYS A 155 10.01 0.58 12.46
N ALA A 156 10.06 0.38 13.78
CA ALA A 156 8.87 0.24 14.65
C ALA A 156 7.78 1.14 14.07
N ILE A 157 6.73 0.56 13.46
CA ILE A 157 5.69 1.38 12.83
C ILE A 157 5.07 2.07 14.02
N THR A 158 5.47 3.30 14.24
CA THR A 158 4.95 4.11 15.32
C THR A 158 3.46 4.27 15.08
N ASN A 159 2.66 4.44 16.12
CA ASN A 159 1.24 4.74 15.98
C ASN A 159 1.01 5.91 15.01
N GLN A 160 1.95 6.86 14.96
CA GLN A 160 1.94 7.97 14.01
C GLN A 160 2.15 7.52 12.55
N SER A 161 3.15 6.67 12.29
CA SER A 161 3.38 6.08 10.96
C SER A 161 2.16 5.29 10.48
N LEU A 162 1.55 4.53 11.39
CA LEU A 162 0.35 3.76 11.11
C LEU A 162 -0.82 4.66 10.69
N ARG A 163 -1.04 5.77 11.40
CA ARG A 163 -2.08 6.74 11.06
C ARG A 163 -1.89 7.30 9.65
N TYR A 164 -0.67 7.62 9.22
CA TYR A 164 -0.40 8.06 7.85
C TYR A 164 -0.75 6.97 6.84
N TYR A 165 -0.29 5.74 7.06
CA TYR A 165 -0.51 4.64 6.13
C TYR A 165 -2.00 4.32 5.96
N LEU A 166 -2.73 4.21 7.07
CA LEU A 166 -4.17 3.96 7.06
C LEU A 166 -4.96 5.10 6.41
N SER A 167 -4.55 6.36 6.63
CA SER A 167 -5.20 7.52 6.01
C SER A 167 -5.03 7.50 4.49
N ILE A 168 -3.80 7.27 4.02
CA ILE A 168 -3.47 7.16 2.60
C ILE A 168 -4.23 6.00 1.96
N LYS A 169 -4.22 4.84 2.61
CA LYS A 169 -4.90 3.63 2.15
C LYS A 169 -6.42 3.78 2.06
N THR A 170 -7.00 4.61 2.92
CA THR A 170 -8.43 4.93 2.93
C THR A 170 -8.79 5.94 1.85
N LYS A 171 -8.03 7.02 1.74
CA LYS A 171 -8.23 8.09 0.76
C LYS A 171 -6.88 8.72 0.40
N PRO A 172 -6.38 8.57 -0.83
CA PRO A 172 -5.04 9.01 -1.23
C PRO A 172 -5.00 10.50 -1.56
N PHE A 173 -5.75 11.31 -0.82
CA PHE A 173 -5.63 12.75 -0.79
C PHE A 173 -5.57 13.19 0.68
N ILE A 174 -4.39 13.65 1.10
CA ILE A 174 -4.08 14.02 2.48
C ILE A 174 -3.77 15.51 2.55
N ILE A 175 -4.22 16.18 3.60
CA ILE A 175 -3.78 17.52 3.98
C ILE A 175 -2.94 17.38 5.24
N LEU A 176 -1.67 17.78 5.17
CA LEU A 176 -0.77 17.90 6.31
C LEU A 176 -0.73 19.37 6.74
N ALA A 177 -1.29 19.65 7.90
CA ALA A 177 -1.35 20.97 8.50
C ALA A 177 -0.40 21.08 9.69
N GLY A 178 0.26 22.21 9.87
CA GLY A 178 1.09 22.46 11.05
C GLY A 178 1.97 23.69 10.87
N LEU A 179 2.73 24.02 11.92
CA LEU A 179 3.65 25.16 11.89
C LEU A 179 4.70 25.01 10.78
N SER A 180 5.24 26.14 10.34
CA SER A 180 6.40 26.12 9.43
C SER A 180 7.59 25.43 10.11
N GLY A 181 8.35 24.65 9.35
CA GLY A 181 9.51 23.92 9.87
C GLY A 181 9.22 22.56 10.54
N THR A 182 7.96 22.11 10.64
CA THR A 182 7.61 20.79 11.22
C THR A 182 7.90 19.59 10.30
N GLY A 183 8.58 19.80 9.17
CA GLY A 183 9.02 18.71 8.30
C GLY A 183 7.95 18.09 7.40
N LYS A 184 6.79 18.74 7.20
CA LYS A 184 5.68 18.23 6.36
C LYS A 184 6.12 17.73 4.98
N SER A 185 6.80 18.56 4.19
CA SER A 185 7.26 18.20 2.84
C SER A 185 8.38 17.14 2.88
N ARG A 186 9.16 17.09 3.98
CA ARG A 186 10.17 16.07 4.23
C ARG A 186 9.54 14.70 4.53
N LEU A 187 8.43 14.66 5.26
CA LEU A 187 7.65 13.43 5.50
C LEU A 187 7.16 12.83 4.18
N VAL A 188 6.55 13.63 3.30
CA VAL A 188 6.06 13.15 1.99
C VAL A 188 7.19 12.52 1.17
N ARG A 189 8.37 13.15 1.17
CA ARG A 189 9.53 12.62 0.49
C ARG A 189 10.06 11.36 1.15
N SER A 190 10.07 11.29 2.48
CA SER A 190 10.49 10.10 3.22
C SER A 190 9.59 8.91 2.89
N LEU A 191 8.27 9.10 2.80
CA LEU A 191 7.33 8.09 2.33
C LEU A 191 7.71 7.61 0.92
N ALA A 192 8.03 8.52 0.00
CA ALA A 192 8.45 8.12 -1.34
C ALA A 192 9.69 7.20 -1.33
N TYR A 193 10.73 7.52 -0.56
CA TYR A 193 11.90 6.64 -0.39
C TYR A 193 11.52 5.29 0.24
N GLN A 194 10.69 5.29 1.28
CA GLN A 194 10.27 4.07 1.98
C GLN A 194 9.52 3.10 1.07
N PHE A 195 8.75 3.59 0.10
CA PHE A 195 7.94 2.77 -0.81
C PHE A 195 8.54 2.65 -2.22
N ASN A 196 9.75 3.15 -2.47
CA ASN A 196 10.36 3.10 -3.80
C ASN A 196 10.96 1.72 -4.11
N ASN A 197 10.30 1.00 -5.02
CA ASN A 197 10.76 -0.28 -5.58
C ASN A 197 11.24 -0.16 -7.04
N ILE A 198 11.60 1.05 -7.52
CA ILE A 198 12.13 1.30 -8.86
C ILE A 198 13.64 1.03 -8.85
N GLU A 199 14.08 -0.01 -9.55
CA GLU A 199 15.48 -0.46 -9.52
C GLU A 199 16.45 0.59 -10.09
N GLU A 200 16.03 1.34 -11.12
CA GLU A 200 16.84 2.37 -11.75
C GLU A 200 17.13 3.54 -10.80
N ASP A 201 16.16 3.90 -9.95
CA ASP A 201 16.33 4.94 -8.94
C ASP A 201 17.39 4.52 -7.92
N LYS A 202 17.34 3.27 -7.48
CA LYS A 202 18.32 2.68 -6.55
C LYS A 202 19.70 2.56 -7.19
N ALA A 203 19.80 2.08 -8.42
CA ALA A 203 21.06 1.89 -9.13
C ALA A 203 21.79 3.21 -9.41
N SER A 204 21.03 4.27 -9.74
CA SER A 204 21.58 5.61 -10.01
C SER A 204 21.67 6.50 -8.76
N ASN A 205 21.20 6.01 -7.60
CA ASN A 205 21.02 6.80 -6.38
C ASN A 205 20.27 8.12 -6.65
N LYS A 206 19.16 8.03 -7.39
CA LYS A 206 18.44 9.19 -7.92
C LYS A 206 17.97 10.11 -6.79
N TYR A 207 18.06 11.41 -6.98
CA TYR A 207 17.58 12.41 -6.03
C TYR A 207 16.94 13.60 -6.78
N PRO A 208 15.64 13.90 -6.57
CA PRO A 208 14.63 13.06 -5.90
C PRO A 208 14.34 11.74 -6.62
N PRO A 209 13.75 10.75 -5.91
CA PRO A 209 13.28 9.52 -6.55
C PRO A 209 12.18 9.80 -7.57
N THR A 210 12.03 8.92 -8.56
CA THR A 210 11.01 9.01 -9.61
C THR A 210 9.59 9.02 -9.05
N ASN A 211 9.33 8.29 -7.97
CA ASN A 211 8.02 8.23 -7.31
C ASN A 211 7.73 9.43 -6.37
N PHE A 212 8.50 10.53 -6.45
CA PHE A 212 8.26 11.76 -5.70
C PHE A 212 8.25 12.99 -6.61
N LYS A 213 7.26 13.86 -6.44
CA LYS A 213 7.25 15.20 -7.04
C LYS A 213 6.80 16.25 -6.05
N LEU A 214 7.57 17.32 -5.91
CA LEU A 214 7.19 18.53 -5.20
C LEU A 214 6.71 19.58 -6.21
N ILE A 215 5.49 20.08 -6.05
CA ILE A 215 4.94 21.21 -6.80
C ILE A 215 4.61 22.30 -5.79
N LYS A 216 5.20 23.49 -5.96
CA LYS A 216 4.92 24.64 -5.12
C LYS A 216 3.72 25.39 -5.69
N VAL A 217 2.65 25.50 -4.91
CA VAL A 217 1.49 26.30 -5.29
C VAL A 217 1.87 27.76 -5.28
N LYS A 218 1.30 28.55 -6.20
CA LYS A 218 1.55 30.00 -6.29
C LYS A 218 0.25 30.77 -6.06
N PRO A 219 0.31 32.00 -5.53
CA PRO A 219 -0.88 32.79 -5.22
C PRO A 219 -1.76 33.10 -6.45
N ASN A 220 -1.16 33.11 -7.65
CA ASN A 220 -1.84 33.45 -8.90
C ASN A 220 -2.54 32.25 -9.57
N TRP A 221 -2.63 31.10 -8.90
CA TRP A 221 -3.32 29.92 -9.41
C TRP A 221 -4.83 30.09 -9.21
N HIS A 222 -5.58 30.21 -10.31
CA HIS A 222 -7.03 30.49 -10.31
C HIS A 222 -7.84 29.49 -11.15
N ASP A 223 -7.17 28.57 -11.82
CA ASP A 223 -7.77 27.48 -12.59
C ASP A 223 -6.79 26.32 -12.69
N SER A 224 -7.24 25.22 -13.29
CA SER A 224 -6.49 23.98 -13.31
C SER A 224 -5.40 23.91 -14.38
N SER A 225 -5.22 24.95 -15.20
CA SER A 225 -4.23 24.96 -16.28
C SER A 225 -2.80 24.80 -15.78
N GLU A 226 -2.53 25.24 -14.55
CA GLU A 226 -1.20 25.14 -13.92
C GLU A 226 -0.84 23.69 -13.54
N LEU A 227 -1.85 22.85 -13.30
CA LEU A 227 -1.67 21.42 -13.02
C LEU A 227 -1.94 20.55 -14.25
N LEU A 228 -2.93 20.89 -15.07
CA LEU A 228 -3.41 20.05 -16.17
C LEU A 228 -2.95 20.53 -17.54
N GLY A 229 -2.30 21.69 -17.63
CA GLY A 229 -1.89 22.27 -18.90
C GLY A 229 -3.05 22.89 -19.66
N TYR A 230 -2.76 23.37 -20.87
CA TYR A 230 -3.74 24.01 -21.73
C TYR A 230 -3.30 23.97 -23.20
N GLU A 231 -4.26 24.10 -24.11
CA GLU A 231 -3.98 24.28 -25.54
C GLU A 231 -3.48 25.70 -25.82
N SER A 232 -2.33 25.81 -26.49
CA SER A 232 -1.71 27.07 -26.85
C SER A 232 -1.58 27.19 -28.38
N ARG A 233 -1.81 28.41 -28.89
CA ARG A 233 -1.73 28.75 -30.33
C ARG A 233 -0.76 29.90 -30.63
N ILE A 234 0.09 30.26 -29.68
CA ILE A 234 0.88 31.50 -29.71
C ILE A 234 1.81 31.57 -30.96
N SER A 235 2.27 30.42 -31.47
CA SER A 235 3.11 30.31 -32.66
C SER A 235 2.35 30.09 -33.98
N GLY A 236 1.02 30.19 -33.98
CA GLY A 236 0.17 29.84 -35.13
C GLY A 236 0.04 28.33 -35.38
N LYS A 237 0.63 27.51 -34.51
CA LYS A 237 0.52 26.05 -34.48
C LYS A 237 -0.09 25.62 -33.14
N ASP A 238 -0.92 24.58 -33.17
CA ASP A 238 -1.53 24.03 -31.95
C ASP A 238 -0.48 23.21 -31.18
N ARG A 239 -0.32 23.51 -29.89
CA ARG A 239 0.49 22.69 -28.96
C ARG A 239 -0.22 22.57 -27.62
N TYR A 240 -0.06 21.45 -26.93
CA TYR A 240 -0.51 21.31 -25.56
C TYR A 240 0.63 21.61 -24.60
N ILE A 241 0.42 22.50 -23.64
CA ILE A 241 1.42 22.82 -22.63
C ILE A 241 1.38 21.76 -21.53
N ILE A 242 2.32 20.81 -21.57
CA ILE A 242 2.39 19.70 -20.61
C ILE A 242 3.05 20.16 -19.31
N THR A 243 2.39 19.87 -18.18
CA THR A 243 2.86 20.23 -16.83
C THR A 243 3.65 19.11 -16.17
N ASP A 244 4.31 19.43 -15.07
CA ASP A 244 4.97 18.46 -14.22
C ASP A 244 4.03 17.42 -13.62
N PHE A 245 2.80 17.81 -13.30
CA PHE A 245 1.80 16.90 -12.74
C PHE A 245 1.37 15.85 -13.76
N MET A 246 1.17 16.23 -15.03
CA MET A 246 0.87 15.28 -16.11
C MET A 246 1.99 14.28 -16.34
N ARG A 247 3.25 14.75 -16.38
CA ARG A 247 4.43 13.87 -16.48
C ARG A 247 4.51 12.90 -15.30
N PHE A 248 4.17 13.37 -14.10
CA PHE A 248 4.17 12.54 -12.90
C PHE A 248 3.07 11.46 -12.93
N ILE A 249 1.87 11.79 -13.41
CA ILE A 249 0.79 10.82 -13.66
C ILE A 249 1.24 9.75 -14.66
N ALA A 250 1.84 10.17 -15.78
CA ALA A 250 2.35 9.24 -16.79
C ALA A 250 3.44 8.32 -16.23
N ALA A 251 4.34 8.84 -15.39
CA ALA A 251 5.34 8.04 -14.68
C ALA A 251 4.70 7.03 -13.71
N ALA A 252 3.66 7.42 -12.97
CA ALA A 252 2.95 6.52 -12.06
C ALA A 252 2.27 5.35 -12.80
N TRP A 253 1.72 5.59 -14.00
CA TRP A 253 1.17 4.53 -14.86
C TRP A 253 2.22 3.52 -15.35
N LYS A 254 3.49 3.93 -15.49
CA LYS A 254 4.58 3.01 -15.85
C LYS A 254 4.99 2.07 -14.72
N HIS A 255 4.69 2.45 -13.48
CA HIS A 255 5.14 1.74 -12.28
C HIS A 255 3.94 1.46 -11.35
N PRO A 256 2.94 0.68 -11.78
CA PRO A 256 1.67 0.51 -11.07
C PRO A 256 1.82 -0.09 -9.65
N ASP A 257 2.89 -0.85 -9.42
CA ASP A 257 3.18 -1.48 -8.12
C ASP A 257 3.99 -0.59 -7.17
N THR A 258 4.34 0.63 -7.58
CA THR A 258 5.08 1.61 -6.77
C THR A 258 4.12 2.72 -6.33
N PRO A 259 3.97 3.03 -5.04
CA PRO A 259 3.25 4.22 -4.59
C PRO A 259 3.96 5.51 -5.04
N PHE A 260 3.24 6.42 -5.71
CA PHE A 260 3.73 7.71 -6.20
C PHE A 260 3.20 8.86 -5.34
N PHE A 261 4.09 9.65 -4.76
CA PHE A 261 3.76 10.72 -3.83
C PHE A 261 3.95 12.10 -4.47
N LEU A 262 2.84 12.78 -4.74
CA LEU A 262 2.81 14.18 -5.11
C LEU A 262 2.68 15.05 -3.86
N CYS A 263 3.65 15.93 -3.62
CA CYS A 263 3.61 16.94 -2.58
C CYS A 263 3.19 18.28 -3.19
N LEU A 264 1.98 18.76 -2.88
CA LEU A 264 1.54 20.13 -3.18
C LEU A 264 1.94 21.03 -2.00
N ASP A 265 3.04 21.77 -2.16
CA ASP A 265 3.60 22.60 -1.11
C ASP A 265 2.82 23.90 -0.96
N GLU A 266 2.50 24.28 0.27
CA GLU A 266 1.70 25.46 0.61
C GLU A 266 0.38 25.49 -0.17
N MET A 267 -0.35 24.38 -0.09
CA MET A 267 -1.56 24.14 -0.89
C MET A 267 -2.60 25.27 -0.74
N ASN A 268 -2.69 25.86 0.45
CA ASN A 268 -3.62 26.95 0.79
C ASN A 268 -3.15 28.35 0.36
N LEU A 269 -2.05 28.48 -0.39
CA LEU A 269 -1.58 29.77 -0.91
C LEU A 269 -2.49 30.31 -2.03
N ALA A 270 -3.28 29.44 -2.66
CA ALA A 270 -4.33 29.79 -3.62
C ALA A 270 -5.64 29.06 -3.30
N PRO A 271 -6.79 29.50 -3.86
CA PRO A 271 -8.07 28.82 -3.65
C PRO A 271 -8.07 27.39 -4.21
N VAL A 272 -7.92 26.41 -3.31
CA VAL A 272 -7.71 25.00 -3.68
C VAL A 272 -8.84 24.43 -4.52
N GLU A 273 -10.09 24.80 -4.23
CA GLU A 273 -11.23 24.35 -5.03
C GLU A 273 -11.26 24.84 -6.47
N GLN A 274 -10.45 25.84 -6.83
CA GLN A 274 -10.37 26.38 -8.19
C GLN A 274 -9.32 25.64 -9.02
N TYR A 275 -8.05 25.69 -8.61
CA TYR A 275 -6.97 25.08 -9.39
C TYR A 275 -6.90 23.55 -9.29
N PHE A 276 -7.59 22.97 -8.31
CA PHE A 276 -7.62 21.52 -8.07
C PHE A 276 -8.99 20.90 -8.38
N ALA A 277 -9.89 21.65 -9.04
CA ALA A 277 -11.30 21.29 -9.20
C ALA A 277 -11.52 19.94 -9.90
N GLU A 278 -10.81 19.70 -11.00
CA GLU A 278 -10.91 18.50 -11.84
C GLU A 278 -10.38 17.29 -11.09
N TYR A 279 -9.25 17.42 -10.39
CA TYR A 279 -8.73 16.34 -9.53
C TYR A 279 -9.74 15.96 -8.45
N LEU A 280 -10.30 16.95 -7.75
CA LEU A 280 -11.32 16.73 -6.73
C LEU A 280 -12.57 16.05 -7.30
N SER A 281 -12.89 16.27 -8.58
CA SER A 281 -13.98 15.57 -9.24
C SER A 281 -13.61 14.12 -9.56
N VAL A 282 -12.47 13.92 -10.21
CA VAL A 282 -12.03 12.63 -10.74
C VAL A 282 -11.65 11.63 -9.65
N ILE A 283 -11.08 12.08 -8.52
CA ILE A 283 -10.76 11.17 -7.40
C ILE A 283 -12.00 10.46 -6.82
N GLU A 284 -13.20 11.00 -7.04
CA GLU A 284 -14.46 10.41 -6.56
C GLU A 284 -14.98 9.27 -7.45
N THR A 285 -14.43 9.14 -8.67
CA THR A 285 -14.86 8.13 -9.64
C THR A 285 -13.97 6.88 -9.56
N ARG A 286 -13.16 6.76 -8.50
CA ARG A 286 -12.24 5.64 -8.30
C ARG A 286 -13.01 4.35 -8.13
N GLU A 287 -12.74 3.40 -9.03
CA GLU A 287 -13.39 2.10 -9.05
C GLU A 287 -12.37 1.02 -9.41
N LEU A 288 -12.45 -0.13 -8.73
CA LEU A 288 -11.69 -1.31 -9.10
C LEU A 288 -12.29 -1.92 -10.38
N LYS A 289 -11.54 -1.90 -11.48
CA LYS A 289 -11.89 -2.64 -12.70
C LYS A 289 -10.80 -3.65 -13.02
N GLY A 290 -11.18 -4.93 -13.02
CA GLY A 290 -10.19 -6.02 -13.06
C GLY A 290 -9.29 -5.96 -11.83
N ASN A 291 -7.98 -5.81 -12.04
CA ASN A 291 -6.98 -5.78 -10.98
C ASN A 291 -6.43 -4.37 -10.71
N SER A 292 -7.06 -3.32 -11.24
CA SER A 292 -6.53 -1.96 -11.12
C SER A 292 -7.63 -0.97 -10.79
N ILE A 293 -7.30 0.01 -9.95
CA ILE A 293 -8.17 1.16 -9.73
C ILE A 293 -8.02 2.09 -10.93
N ILE A 294 -9.15 2.40 -11.54
CA ILE A 294 -9.24 3.40 -12.60
C ILE A 294 -10.13 4.56 -12.17
N THR A 295 -10.07 5.64 -12.92
CA THR A 295 -10.88 6.85 -12.76
C THR A 295 -11.35 7.35 -14.12
N ASP A 296 -12.29 8.30 -14.11
CA ASP A 296 -12.55 9.14 -15.27
C ASP A 296 -11.26 9.90 -15.65
N CYS A 297 -11.15 10.30 -16.91
CA CYS A 297 -9.95 10.98 -17.38
C CYS A 297 -9.85 12.42 -16.84
N LEU A 298 -8.64 12.84 -16.46
CA LEU A 298 -8.34 14.26 -16.23
C LEU A 298 -8.21 15.01 -17.56
N ILE A 299 -7.56 14.38 -18.53
CA ILE A 299 -7.42 14.89 -19.89
C ILE A 299 -8.13 13.92 -20.83
N SER A 300 -9.13 14.43 -21.56
CA SER A 300 -9.92 13.61 -22.48
C SER A 300 -9.09 12.93 -23.56
N ASP A 301 -9.54 11.75 -23.97
CA ASP A 301 -9.00 10.98 -25.09
C ASP A 301 -8.97 11.81 -26.40
N ASN A 302 -9.94 12.70 -26.60
CA ASN A 302 -9.95 13.62 -27.75
C ASN A 302 -8.73 14.55 -27.79
N ILE A 303 -8.35 15.12 -26.64
CA ILE A 303 -7.15 15.96 -26.53
C ILE A 303 -5.90 15.09 -26.75
N ILE A 304 -5.84 13.91 -26.12
CA ILE A 304 -4.71 12.99 -26.31
C ILE A 304 -4.54 12.65 -27.79
N LYS A 305 -5.59 12.17 -28.48
CA LYS A 305 -5.54 11.78 -29.90
C LYS A 305 -5.09 12.94 -30.79
N LYS A 306 -5.62 14.14 -30.57
CA LYS A 306 -5.23 15.35 -31.33
C LYS A 306 -3.73 15.58 -31.30
N TYR A 307 -3.11 15.45 -30.13
CA TYR A 307 -1.70 15.78 -29.91
C TYR A 307 -0.75 14.57 -30.00
N ALA A 308 -1.29 13.35 -30.02
CA ALA A 308 -0.54 12.10 -30.14
C ALA A 308 -0.43 11.60 -31.58
N ASP A 309 -1.47 11.81 -32.38
CA ASP A 309 -1.49 11.49 -33.80
C ASP A 309 -1.07 12.77 -34.53
N GLU A 310 -0.02 12.73 -35.36
CA GLU A 310 0.57 13.90 -36.05
C GLU A 310 -0.43 14.58 -37.00
N THR A 311 -1.42 15.28 -36.43
CA THR A 311 -2.56 15.86 -37.13
C THR A 311 -2.19 17.20 -37.76
N SER A 312 -2.82 17.52 -38.90
CA SER A 312 -2.61 18.80 -39.57
C SER A 312 -2.98 19.99 -38.66
N GLY A 313 -2.04 20.91 -38.46
CA GLY A 313 -2.22 22.09 -37.60
C GLY A 313 -1.58 21.99 -36.21
N VAL A 314 -1.14 20.80 -35.80
CA VAL A 314 -0.31 20.60 -34.60
C VAL A 314 1.14 20.90 -34.94
N ASP A 315 1.88 21.43 -33.97
CA ASP A 315 3.31 21.70 -34.15
C ASP A 315 4.10 20.41 -34.37
N HIS A 316 4.72 20.26 -35.55
CA HIS A 316 5.52 19.08 -35.91
C HIS A 316 6.73 18.84 -35.00
N GLU A 317 7.20 19.88 -34.27
CA GLU A 317 8.26 19.73 -33.27
C GLU A 317 7.74 19.21 -31.93
N PHE A 318 6.44 19.26 -31.70
CA PHE A 318 5.79 18.78 -30.48
C PHE A 318 5.38 17.32 -30.65
N ASN A 319 5.76 16.49 -29.67
CA ASN A 319 5.31 15.11 -29.58
C ASN A 319 4.84 14.81 -28.15
N LEU A 320 3.55 14.50 -27.99
CA LEU A 320 2.94 14.26 -26.69
C LEU A 320 3.66 13.15 -25.90
N TRP A 321 4.05 12.07 -26.57
CA TRP A 321 4.69 10.92 -25.91
C TRP A 321 6.08 11.26 -25.41
N ASN A 322 6.84 12.05 -26.15
CA ASN A 322 8.14 12.55 -25.70
C ASN A 322 7.97 13.48 -24.49
N GLU A 323 6.99 14.38 -24.53
CA GLU A 323 6.72 15.32 -23.43
C GLU A 323 6.26 14.63 -22.14
N LEU A 324 5.41 13.60 -22.27
CA LEU A 324 5.00 12.75 -21.14
C LEU A 324 6.07 11.71 -20.76
N ASN A 325 7.14 11.61 -21.55
CA ASN A 325 8.15 10.57 -21.46
C ASN A 325 7.51 9.17 -21.45
N VAL A 326 6.62 8.82 -22.39
CA VAL A 326 5.97 7.50 -22.50
C VAL A 326 6.39 6.82 -23.79
N THR A 327 7.21 5.77 -23.69
CA THR A 327 7.70 5.00 -24.84
C THR A 327 7.00 3.64 -24.99
N ASP A 328 6.33 3.17 -23.95
CA ASP A 328 5.64 1.87 -23.95
C ASP A 328 4.37 1.92 -24.80
N ALA A 329 4.32 1.10 -25.85
CA ALA A 329 3.23 1.11 -26.82
C ALA A 329 1.87 0.71 -26.20
N SER A 330 1.87 -0.14 -25.18
CA SER A 330 0.62 -0.56 -24.52
C SER A 330 0.02 0.57 -23.69
N LEU A 331 0.87 1.31 -22.96
CA LEU A 331 0.47 2.49 -22.21
C LEU A 331 0.04 3.63 -23.14
N GLN A 332 0.72 3.83 -24.27
CA GLN A 332 0.27 4.79 -25.28
C GLN A 332 -1.13 4.44 -25.80
N ALA A 333 -1.38 3.17 -26.13
CA ALA A 333 -2.70 2.71 -26.59
C ALA A 333 -3.78 2.94 -25.52
N PHE A 334 -3.49 2.59 -24.27
CA PHE A 334 -4.39 2.83 -23.13
C PHE A 334 -4.73 4.31 -22.95
N ILE A 335 -3.72 5.19 -22.93
CA ILE A 335 -3.93 6.65 -22.77
C ILE A 335 -4.67 7.23 -23.99
N LYS A 336 -4.43 6.73 -25.20
CA LYS A 336 -5.20 7.12 -26.39
C LYS A 336 -6.67 6.70 -26.28
N GLU A 337 -6.95 5.53 -25.74
CA GLU A 337 -8.32 5.02 -25.64
C GLU A 337 -9.12 5.72 -24.55
N HIS A 338 -8.51 5.92 -23.37
CA HIS A 338 -9.22 6.37 -22.18
C HIS A 338 -8.93 7.81 -21.77
N GLY A 339 -7.92 8.46 -22.37
CA GLY A 339 -7.39 9.73 -21.88
C GLY A 339 -6.37 9.55 -20.75
N LEU A 340 -5.91 10.66 -20.17
CA LEU A 340 -5.00 10.63 -19.03
C LEU A 340 -5.79 10.53 -17.71
N CYS A 341 -6.01 9.32 -17.22
CA CYS A 341 -6.69 9.05 -15.95
C CYS A 341 -5.74 9.08 -14.74
N LEU A 342 -6.28 9.20 -13.53
CA LEU A 342 -5.52 9.01 -12.30
C LEU A 342 -5.21 7.51 -12.10
N PRO A 343 -3.94 7.12 -11.91
CA PRO A 343 -3.57 5.75 -11.62
C PRO A 343 -3.82 5.41 -10.15
N GLY A 344 -4.09 4.14 -9.86
CA GLY A 344 -4.44 3.65 -8.53
C GLY A 344 -3.38 3.85 -7.44
N ASN A 345 -2.12 4.04 -7.84
CA ASN A 345 -0.94 4.22 -7.00
C ASN A 345 -0.56 5.69 -6.76
N LEU A 346 -1.28 6.66 -7.32
CA LEU A 346 -1.04 8.08 -7.06
C LEU A 346 -1.60 8.52 -5.71
N ILE A 347 -0.77 9.16 -4.90
CA ILE A 347 -1.08 9.73 -3.60
C ILE A 347 -0.75 11.21 -3.64
N VAL A 348 -1.74 12.06 -3.37
CA VAL A 348 -1.53 13.51 -3.28
C VAL A 348 -1.54 13.94 -1.83
N ILE A 349 -0.51 14.67 -1.42
CA ILE A 349 -0.38 15.25 -0.10
C ILE A 349 -0.18 16.76 -0.23
N GLY A 350 -1.15 17.54 0.25
CA GLY A 350 -1.03 18.99 0.37
C GLY A 350 -0.41 19.37 1.72
N THR A 351 0.64 20.18 1.71
CA THR A 351 1.19 20.76 2.94
C THR A 351 0.60 22.15 3.18
N VAL A 352 0.31 22.44 4.43
CA VAL A 352 -0.38 23.65 4.85
C VAL A 352 0.36 24.28 6.01
N ASN A 353 0.68 25.56 5.85
CA ASN A 353 1.10 26.38 6.97
C ASN A 353 -0.15 27.05 7.56
N MET A 354 -0.19 27.07 8.89
CA MET A 354 -1.35 27.45 9.69
C MET A 354 -1.32 28.92 10.13
N ASP A 355 -0.40 29.69 9.56
CA ASP A 355 -0.23 31.12 9.81
C ASP A 355 -1.26 31.97 9.04
N GLU A 356 -1.55 33.15 9.61
CA GLU A 356 -2.72 34.03 9.35
C GLU A 356 -2.89 34.55 7.91
N THR A 357 -2.06 34.14 6.94
CA THR A 357 -1.96 34.76 5.61
C THR A 357 -2.46 33.88 4.45
N THR A 358 -3.31 32.88 4.72
CA THR A 358 -3.66 31.86 3.72
C THR A 358 -5.17 31.67 3.52
N HIS A 359 -5.56 31.06 2.39
CA HIS A 359 -6.95 30.78 2.07
C HIS A 359 -7.49 29.64 2.95
N SER A 360 -8.65 29.85 3.56
CA SER A 360 -9.39 28.78 4.26
C SER A 360 -9.81 27.68 3.29
N PHE A 361 -9.74 26.41 3.70
CA PHE A 361 -10.23 25.31 2.89
C PHE A 361 -11.75 25.31 2.77
N SER A 362 -12.25 25.25 1.54
CA SER A 362 -13.68 25.01 1.34
C SER A 362 -14.08 23.60 1.78
N ARG A 363 -15.35 23.45 2.18
CA ARG A 363 -15.94 22.14 2.50
C ARG A 363 -15.78 21.13 1.36
N LYS A 364 -15.76 21.59 0.10
CA LYS A 364 -15.58 20.72 -1.07
C LYS A 364 -14.24 19.99 -1.03
N VAL A 365 -13.19 20.66 -0.56
CA VAL A 365 -11.83 20.11 -0.42
C VAL A 365 -11.75 19.20 0.79
N LEU A 366 -12.19 19.67 1.97
CA LEU A 366 -12.13 18.90 3.21
C LEU A 366 -12.93 17.60 3.16
N ASP A 367 -14.05 17.61 2.44
CA ASP A 367 -14.87 16.41 2.26
C ASP A 367 -14.14 15.32 1.47
N ARG A 368 -13.13 15.67 0.66
CA ARG A 368 -12.37 14.74 -0.20
C ARG A 368 -10.96 14.42 0.30
N ALA A 369 -10.52 15.07 1.37
CA ALA A 369 -9.21 14.87 1.97
C ALA A 369 -9.30 14.19 3.35
N MET A 370 -8.21 13.54 3.77
CA MET A 370 -7.93 13.26 5.18
C MET A 370 -7.04 14.38 5.72
N THR A 371 -7.45 15.01 6.82
CA THR A 371 -6.67 16.09 7.43
C THR A 371 -5.85 15.56 8.59
N ILE A 372 -4.54 15.83 8.61
CA ILE A 372 -3.67 15.46 9.73
C ILE A 372 -2.90 16.70 10.19
N GLU A 373 -3.03 17.01 11.49
CA GLU A 373 -2.22 18.05 12.13
C GLU A 373 -0.88 17.48 12.63
N MET A 374 0.20 18.19 12.33
CA MET A 374 1.57 17.94 12.78
C MET A 374 1.97 19.02 13.80
N ASN A 375 1.34 18.97 14.97
CA ASN A 375 1.51 19.98 16.03
C ASN A 375 2.43 19.51 17.18
N ASP A 376 2.67 18.20 17.30
CA ASP A 376 3.57 17.66 18.32
C ASP A 376 5.02 17.87 17.87
N ILE A 377 5.69 18.85 18.49
CA ILE A 377 7.11 19.15 18.24
C ILE A 377 7.94 18.39 19.27
N ASP A 378 8.69 17.40 18.81
CA ASP A 378 9.76 16.79 19.60
C ASP A 378 11.11 17.39 19.18
N PHE A 379 11.64 18.29 20.02
CA PHE A 379 12.94 18.92 19.78
C PHE A 379 14.12 17.95 19.80
N SER A 380 13.93 16.73 20.34
CA SER A 380 14.96 15.70 20.37
C SER A 380 14.92 14.78 19.15
N GLU A 381 13.83 14.78 18.39
CA GLU A 381 13.64 13.91 17.23
C GLU A 381 14.71 14.18 16.16
N GLY A 382 15.36 13.10 15.71
CA GLY A 382 16.35 13.16 14.63
C GLY A 382 17.70 13.76 15.01
N LEU A 383 17.90 14.29 16.22
CA LEU A 383 19.20 14.87 16.65
C LEU A 383 20.32 13.83 16.74
N THR A 384 19.97 12.56 16.97
CA THR A 384 20.93 11.44 17.04
C THR A 384 20.96 10.61 15.76
N ASP A 385 20.20 10.98 14.72
CA ASP A 385 20.15 10.24 13.47
C ASP A 385 21.39 10.56 12.62
N SER A 386 22.38 9.67 12.67
CA SER A 386 23.60 9.73 11.87
C SER A 386 23.44 9.12 10.47
N GLY A 387 22.23 8.65 10.13
CA GLY A 387 21.93 7.97 8.88
C GLY A 387 21.83 8.90 7.67
N ASN A 388 22.03 8.32 6.48
CA ASN A 388 21.64 8.98 5.24
C ASN A 388 20.11 8.93 5.13
N HIS A 389 19.46 10.07 5.38
CA HIS A 389 18.01 10.24 5.33
C HIS A 389 17.37 9.92 3.97
N TRP A 390 18.17 9.85 2.91
CA TRP A 390 17.75 9.61 1.53
C TRP A 390 18.40 8.34 0.96
N ALA A 391 18.47 7.29 1.77
CA ALA A 391 18.93 5.97 1.35
C ALA A 391 17.79 5.14 0.72
N TYR A 392 18.13 4.37 -0.32
CA TYR A 392 17.25 3.36 -0.89
C TYR A 392 17.41 2.04 -0.11
N ASP A 393 16.74 1.99 1.03
CA ASP A 393 16.61 0.78 1.85
C ASP A 393 15.73 -0.28 1.16
N GLN A 394 15.40 -1.37 1.86
CA GLN A 394 14.39 -2.30 1.37
C GLN A 394 13.02 -1.61 1.37
N PRO A 395 12.32 -1.56 0.22
CA PRO A 395 11.04 -0.88 0.15
C PRO A 395 9.97 -1.60 0.97
N LEU A 396 9.14 -0.80 1.63
CA LEU A 396 7.92 -1.26 2.26
C LEU A 396 6.92 -1.73 1.19
N SER A 397 6.08 -2.71 1.56
CA SER A 397 5.04 -3.22 0.67
C SER A 397 4.03 -2.12 0.32
N ALA A 398 3.77 -1.94 -0.99
CA ALA A 398 2.76 -1.01 -1.49
C ALA A 398 1.37 -1.24 -0.86
N GLY A 399 1.05 -2.49 -0.49
CA GLY A 399 -0.21 -2.85 0.16
C GLY A 399 -0.42 -2.23 1.55
N LEU A 400 0.60 -1.60 2.16
CA LEU A 400 0.42 -0.80 3.38
C LEU A 400 -0.31 0.52 3.12
N VAL A 401 -0.17 1.08 1.92
CA VAL A 401 -0.73 2.39 1.55
C VAL A 401 -1.68 2.35 0.36
N LEU A 402 -1.72 1.25 -0.39
CA LEU A 402 -2.65 1.02 -1.48
C LEU A 402 -3.74 0.02 -1.04
N SER A 403 -4.98 0.29 -1.45
CA SER A 403 -6.15 -0.56 -1.19
C SER A 403 -6.85 -0.85 -2.51
N GLU A 404 -7.41 -2.06 -2.64
CA GLU A 404 -8.32 -2.43 -3.75
C GLU A 404 -9.79 -2.10 -3.44
N LYS A 405 -10.10 -1.76 -2.18
CA LYS A 405 -11.45 -1.37 -1.74
C LYS A 405 -11.62 0.14 -1.87
N THR A 406 -12.63 0.58 -2.60
CA THR A 406 -12.92 1.99 -2.90
C THR A 406 -14.23 2.50 -2.29
N HIS A 407 -15.12 1.60 -1.86
CA HIS A 407 -16.45 1.96 -1.35
C HIS A 407 -16.82 1.26 -0.03
N GLY A 408 -17.65 1.91 0.79
CA GLY A 408 -18.04 1.39 2.10
C GLY A 408 -18.83 0.08 2.03
N PHE A 409 -19.68 -0.11 1.01
CA PHE A 409 -20.47 -1.33 0.86
C PHE A 409 -19.61 -2.58 0.63
N GLN A 410 -18.40 -2.43 0.09
CA GLN A 410 -17.47 -3.53 -0.19
C GLN A 410 -16.81 -4.09 1.07
N VAL A 411 -16.91 -3.36 2.19
CA VAL A 411 -16.23 -3.69 3.45
C VAL A 411 -17.18 -3.77 4.64
N TYR A 412 -18.40 -3.24 4.54
CA TYR A 412 -19.35 -3.20 5.66
C TYR A 412 -19.64 -4.58 6.25
N ALA A 413 -19.89 -5.59 5.41
CA ALA A 413 -20.14 -6.95 5.86
C ALA A 413 -18.92 -7.60 6.52
N GLU A 414 -17.70 -7.15 6.19
CA GLU A 414 -16.44 -7.65 6.76
C GLU A 414 -16.10 -7.01 8.11
N LEU A 415 -16.88 -6.02 8.56
CA LEU A 415 -16.67 -5.32 9.83
C LEU A 415 -17.46 -5.91 11.00
N ASP A 416 -18.34 -6.87 10.76
CA ASP A 416 -19.19 -7.50 11.78
C ASP A 416 -19.93 -6.43 12.62
N GLU A 417 -19.99 -6.60 13.95
CA GLU A 417 -20.61 -5.64 14.88
C GLU A 417 -19.92 -4.26 14.90
N SER A 418 -18.67 -4.18 14.45
CA SER A 418 -17.94 -2.89 14.38
C SER A 418 -18.56 -1.98 13.33
N GLY A 419 -19.07 -2.54 12.23
CA GLY A 419 -19.76 -1.77 11.18
C GLY A 419 -20.98 -1.06 11.73
N THR A 420 -21.86 -1.79 12.44
CA THR A 420 -23.04 -1.23 13.10
C THR A 420 -22.66 -0.18 14.14
N SER A 421 -21.62 -0.42 14.93
CA SER A 421 -21.15 0.53 15.95
C SER A 421 -20.67 1.86 15.34
N ILE A 422 -20.00 1.81 14.20
CA ILE A 422 -19.59 3.00 13.43
C ILE A 422 -20.82 3.77 12.95
N ILE A 423 -21.83 3.09 12.39
CA ILE A 423 -23.06 3.74 11.93
C ILE A 423 -23.77 4.44 13.10
N SER A 424 -23.96 3.75 14.23
CA SER A 424 -24.59 4.33 15.42
C SER A 424 -23.83 5.57 15.95
N TYR A 425 -22.50 5.55 15.90
CA TYR A 425 -21.69 6.72 16.25
C TYR A 425 -21.92 7.89 15.29
N LEU A 426 -21.91 7.64 13.98
CA LEU A 426 -22.11 8.68 12.97
C LEU A 426 -23.53 9.26 13.00
N GLU A 427 -24.54 8.44 13.32
CA GLU A 427 -25.92 8.91 13.56
C GLU A 427 -25.97 9.85 14.77
N ALA A 428 -25.36 9.46 15.90
CA ALA A 428 -25.30 10.31 17.09
C ALA A 428 -24.55 11.64 16.84
N VAL A 429 -23.49 11.62 16.04
CA VAL A 429 -22.84 12.86 15.59
C VAL A 429 -23.80 13.69 14.74
N ASN A 430 -24.48 13.09 13.77
CA ASN A 430 -25.38 13.81 12.87
C ASN A 430 -26.58 14.43 13.58
N ASP A 431 -27.10 13.78 14.63
CA ASP A 431 -28.17 14.34 15.47
C ASP A 431 -27.75 15.66 16.11
N ILE A 432 -26.50 15.76 16.59
CA ILE A 432 -25.93 17.00 17.15
C ILE A 432 -25.68 18.04 16.06
N LEU A 433 -25.29 17.60 14.86
CA LEU A 433 -25.04 18.48 13.72
C LEU A 433 -26.33 18.91 13.00
N GLU A 434 -27.51 18.45 13.41
CA GLU A 434 -28.78 18.76 12.76
C GLU A 434 -29.06 20.27 12.79
N GLY A 435 -29.54 20.81 11.66
CA GLY A 435 -29.74 22.26 11.49
C GLY A 435 -28.45 23.08 11.35
N SER A 436 -27.27 22.45 11.36
CA SER A 436 -25.99 23.10 11.09
C SER A 436 -25.53 22.86 9.64
N PRO A 437 -24.62 23.70 9.09
CA PRO A 437 -24.02 23.46 7.78
C PRO A 437 -22.98 22.33 7.78
N PHE A 438 -22.73 21.67 8.91
CA PHE A 438 -21.64 20.70 9.08
C PHE A 438 -22.06 19.24 8.97
N LYS A 439 -23.38 18.97 8.79
CA LYS A 439 -23.95 17.63 8.66
C LYS A 439 -23.11 16.74 7.76
N ILE A 440 -22.89 15.52 8.19
CA ILE A 440 -22.10 14.53 7.46
C ILE A 440 -23.02 13.65 6.59
N ALA A 441 -22.48 13.20 5.47
CA ALA A 441 -23.19 12.42 4.47
C ALA A 441 -22.43 11.13 4.15
N TYR A 442 -22.92 10.39 3.14
CA TYR A 442 -22.46 9.05 2.79
C TYR A 442 -20.95 8.94 2.51
N ARG A 443 -20.29 9.99 2.01
CA ARG A 443 -18.83 9.96 1.78
C ARG A 443 -18.05 9.80 3.09
N VAL A 444 -18.39 10.58 4.11
CA VAL A 444 -17.75 10.46 5.43
C VAL A 444 -18.01 9.07 6.01
N ARG A 445 -19.24 8.56 5.89
CA ARG A 445 -19.57 7.20 6.33
C ARG A 445 -18.69 6.16 5.66
N ASP A 446 -18.59 6.18 4.33
CA ASP A 446 -17.81 5.21 3.56
C ASP A 446 -16.33 5.24 3.94
N GLU A 447 -15.78 6.43 4.15
CA GLU A 447 -14.40 6.60 4.59
C GLU A 447 -14.16 6.07 6.01
N PHE A 448 -15.10 6.24 6.95
CA PHE A 448 -15.04 5.62 8.28
C PHE A 448 -15.01 4.09 8.18
N LEU A 449 -15.86 3.50 7.33
CA LEU A 449 -15.90 2.05 7.12
C LEU A 449 -14.62 1.54 6.47
N LEU A 450 -14.10 2.22 5.45
CA LEU A 450 -12.85 1.86 4.78
C LEU A 450 -11.65 1.96 5.73
N TYR A 451 -11.57 3.01 6.56
CA TYR A 451 -10.51 3.16 7.55
C TYR A 451 -10.58 2.06 8.62
N ALA A 452 -11.78 1.78 9.13
CA ALA A 452 -12.00 0.70 10.09
C ALA A 452 -11.60 -0.66 9.51
N TYR A 453 -11.97 -0.92 8.26
CA TYR A 453 -11.63 -2.14 7.57
C TYR A 453 -10.11 -2.29 7.47
N ASN A 454 -9.42 -1.26 6.99
CA ASN A 454 -7.96 -1.25 6.87
C ASN A 454 -7.28 -1.45 8.24
N TYR A 455 -7.81 -0.84 9.31
CA TYR A 455 -7.30 -1.03 10.66
C TYR A 455 -7.52 -2.48 11.14
N LYS A 456 -8.70 -3.06 10.89
CA LYS A 456 -9.05 -4.43 11.30
C LYS A 456 -8.09 -5.48 10.73
N GLN A 457 -7.52 -5.23 9.55
CA GLN A 457 -6.56 -6.11 8.87
C GLN A 457 -5.14 -6.10 9.49
N ILE A 458 -4.86 -5.20 10.43
CA ILE A 458 -3.55 -5.16 11.09
C ILE A 458 -3.41 -6.36 12.05
N ALA A 459 -2.30 -7.09 11.90
CA ALA A 459 -1.92 -8.15 12.83
C ALA A 459 -1.66 -7.56 14.22
N ASP A 460 -2.08 -8.27 15.28
CA ASP A 460 -1.88 -7.86 16.68
C ASP A 460 -2.45 -6.47 17.05
N LYS A 461 -3.49 -6.01 16.34
CA LYS A 461 -4.20 -4.77 16.69
C LYS A 461 -4.74 -4.82 18.14
N PRO A 462 -4.77 -3.69 18.87
CA PRO A 462 -5.26 -3.65 20.24
C PRO A 462 -6.77 -3.97 20.33
N ASP A 463 -7.22 -4.53 21.45
CA ASP A 463 -8.65 -4.84 21.66
C ASP A 463 -9.55 -3.59 21.52
N GLY A 464 -9.04 -2.42 21.90
CA GLY A 464 -9.71 -1.11 21.78
C GLY A 464 -9.57 -0.42 20.42
N TRP A 465 -9.16 -1.13 19.37
CA TRP A 465 -8.86 -0.54 18.05
C TRP A 465 -10.03 0.28 17.47
N LEU A 466 -11.27 -0.12 17.73
CA LEU A 466 -12.44 0.59 17.20
C LEU A 466 -12.55 2.01 17.78
N THR A 467 -12.25 2.19 19.07
CA THR A 467 -12.21 3.52 19.70
C THR A 467 -11.15 4.39 19.05
N GLU A 468 -9.98 3.82 18.74
CA GLU A 468 -8.91 4.54 18.05
C GLU A 468 -9.30 4.94 16.61
N VAL A 469 -10.01 4.06 15.90
CA VAL A 469 -10.59 4.37 14.59
C VAL A 469 -11.56 5.53 14.68
N LEU A 470 -12.51 5.49 15.61
CA LEU A 470 -13.49 6.55 15.80
C LEU A 470 -12.81 7.88 16.17
N ASP A 471 -11.78 7.84 17.03
CA ASP A 471 -11.05 9.04 17.46
C ASP A 471 -10.27 9.65 16.29
N ASN A 472 -9.46 8.83 15.60
CA ASN A 472 -8.67 9.27 14.45
C ASN A 472 -9.57 9.85 13.36
N MET A 473 -10.64 9.14 12.97
CA MET A 473 -11.52 9.59 11.90
C MET A 473 -12.31 10.84 12.27
N THR A 474 -12.72 10.97 13.54
CA THR A 474 -13.39 12.20 14.03
C THR A 474 -12.47 13.40 13.93
N LEU A 475 -11.21 13.22 14.37
CA LEU A 475 -10.18 14.26 14.29
C LEU A 475 -9.82 14.62 12.83
N MET A 476 -9.79 13.65 11.91
CA MET A 476 -9.35 13.87 10.52
C MET A 476 -10.45 14.29 9.55
N LYS A 477 -11.72 13.96 9.85
CA LYS A 477 -12.86 14.18 8.93
C LYS A 477 -14.01 14.99 9.48
N ILE A 478 -14.27 14.97 10.79
CA ILE A 478 -15.43 15.68 11.38
C ILE A 478 -15.00 17.06 11.85
N LEU A 479 -14.03 17.12 12.78
CA LEU A 479 -13.59 18.38 13.39
C LEU A 479 -13.06 19.42 12.38
N PRO A 480 -12.31 19.06 11.32
CA PRO A 480 -11.83 20.02 10.32
C PRO A 480 -12.93 20.81 9.62
N ARG A 481 -14.16 20.27 9.59
CA ARG A 481 -15.32 20.92 8.95
C ARG A 481 -15.95 21.98 9.84
N ILE A 482 -15.74 21.92 11.15
CA ILE A 482 -16.41 22.78 12.13
C ILE A 482 -15.59 24.06 12.29
N GLU A 483 -16.12 25.15 11.73
CA GLU A 483 -15.51 26.47 11.82
C GLU A 483 -16.57 27.56 11.75
N GLY A 484 -16.28 28.72 12.33
CA GLY A 484 -17.14 29.89 12.25
C GLY A 484 -17.40 30.55 13.58
N ASP A 485 -18.39 31.43 13.56
CA ASP A 485 -18.89 32.17 14.70
C ASP A 485 -19.54 31.27 15.77
N ASP A 486 -19.83 31.89 16.91
CA ASP A 486 -20.47 31.27 18.07
C ASP A 486 -21.78 30.54 17.74
N HIS A 487 -22.62 31.14 16.88
CA HIS A 487 -23.92 30.59 16.52
C HIS A 487 -23.78 29.25 15.77
N LYS A 488 -22.83 29.16 14.85
CA LYS A 488 -22.55 27.93 14.08
C LYS A 488 -21.87 26.86 14.93
N THR A 489 -21.02 27.26 15.86
CA THR A 489 -20.08 26.34 16.54
C THR A 489 -20.48 25.97 17.97
N LYS A 490 -21.61 26.48 18.49
CA LYS A 490 -22.16 26.10 19.82
C LYS A 490 -22.33 24.59 20.04
N LEU A 491 -22.54 23.84 18.95
CA LEU A 491 -22.66 22.37 18.93
C LEU A 491 -21.42 21.64 19.47
N LEU A 492 -20.27 22.31 19.54
CA LEU A 492 -19.05 21.74 20.12
C LEU A 492 -19.26 21.29 21.58
N THR A 493 -20.13 21.95 22.33
CA THR A 493 -20.44 21.58 23.72
C THR A 493 -21.06 20.18 23.80
N GLU A 494 -21.99 19.87 22.89
CA GLU A 494 -22.64 18.55 22.83
C GLU A 494 -21.71 17.50 22.22
N LEU A 495 -20.91 17.85 21.21
CA LEU A 495 -19.88 16.97 20.66
C LEU A 495 -18.84 16.56 21.71
N ILE A 496 -18.42 17.47 22.60
CA ILE A 496 -17.49 17.15 23.68
C ILE A 496 -18.06 16.06 24.60
N ILE A 497 -19.35 16.17 24.97
CA ILE A 497 -20.04 15.16 25.78
C ILE A 497 -20.08 13.82 25.04
N LEU A 498 -20.38 13.84 23.74
CA LEU A 498 -20.38 12.64 22.91
C LEU A 498 -18.98 11.99 22.85
N PHE A 499 -17.93 12.78 22.60
CA PHE A 499 -16.56 12.29 22.51
C PHE A 499 -16.07 11.71 23.82
N GLN A 500 -16.45 12.30 24.96
CA GLN A 500 -16.17 11.73 26.27
C GLN A 500 -16.88 10.38 26.47
N ARG A 501 -18.14 10.25 26.06
CA ARG A 501 -18.91 8.99 26.14
C ARG A 501 -18.27 7.87 25.32
N PHE A 502 -17.73 8.19 24.14
CA PHE A 502 -17.04 7.23 23.26
C PHE A 502 -15.54 7.07 23.59
N ASN A 503 -15.02 7.77 24.60
CA ASN A 503 -13.60 7.77 24.99
C ASN A 503 -12.63 8.19 23.86
N LEU A 504 -13.01 9.21 23.08
CA LEU A 504 -12.21 9.73 21.97
C LEU A 504 -11.23 10.79 22.46
N VAL A 505 -10.08 10.35 23.00
CA VAL A 505 -9.14 11.21 23.74
C VAL A 505 -8.63 12.39 22.91
N ASN A 506 -8.20 12.17 21.68
CA ASN A 506 -7.61 13.21 20.85
C ASN A 506 -8.66 14.19 20.32
N SER A 507 -9.81 13.66 19.89
CA SER A 507 -10.95 14.45 19.44
C SER A 507 -11.52 15.29 20.57
N LEU A 508 -11.61 14.74 21.79
CA LEU A 508 -12.03 15.46 22.98
C LEU A 508 -11.08 16.63 23.29
N LYS A 509 -9.76 16.39 23.27
CA LYS A 509 -8.74 17.42 23.48
C LYS A 509 -8.92 18.57 22.47
N LYS A 510 -9.00 18.24 21.18
CA LYS A 510 -9.13 19.23 20.10
C LYS A 510 -10.46 19.98 20.16
N ALA A 511 -11.58 19.28 20.36
CA ALA A 511 -12.90 19.92 20.47
C ALA A 511 -12.98 20.87 21.67
N THR A 512 -12.33 20.51 22.79
CA THR A 512 -12.25 21.37 23.98
C THR A 512 -11.45 22.65 23.70
N GLU A 513 -10.32 22.53 23.01
CA GLU A 513 -9.53 23.69 22.55
C GLU A 513 -10.36 24.60 21.62
N MET A 514 -11.05 24.02 20.64
CA MET A 514 -11.96 24.76 19.74
C MET A 514 -13.08 25.46 20.52
N ASN A 515 -13.72 24.76 21.46
CA ASN A 515 -14.82 25.32 22.26
C ASN A 515 -14.36 26.45 23.19
N LYS A 516 -13.13 26.34 23.72
CA LYS A 516 -12.51 27.42 24.49
C LYS A 516 -12.29 28.66 23.61
N ARG A 517 -11.67 28.51 22.43
CA ARG A 517 -11.48 29.60 21.48
C ARG A 517 -12.79 30.26 21.06
N ARG A 518 -13.82 29.46 20.78
CA ARG A 518 -15.18 29.95 20.51
C ARG A 518 -15.69 30.87 21.63
N THR A 519 -15.48 30.46 22.89
CA THR A 519 -15.96 31.23 24.05
C THR A 519 -15.15 32.51 24.26
N ASP A 520 -13.83 32.44 24.06
CA ASP A 520 -12.91 33.57 24.29
C ASP A 520 -12.96 34.61 23.16
N TYR A 521 -13.14 34.18 21.90
CA TYR A 521 -13.00 35.02 20.70
C TYR A 521 -14.25 35.10 19.82
N HIS A 522 -15.35 34.44 20.20
CA HIS A 522 -16.60 34.32 19.42
C HIS A 522 -16.43 33.70 18.02
N TYR A 523 -15.28 33.07 17.77
CA TYR A 523 -14.93 32.36 16.55
C TYR A 523 -14.04 31.17 16.90
N THR A 524 -14.19 30.07 16.17
CA THR A 524 -13.22 28.98 16.21
C THR A 524 -13.12 28.31 14.86
N SER A 525 -11.97 27.72 14.58
CA SER A 525 -11.80 26.76 13.50
C SER A 525 -11.01 25.57 14.00
N PHE A 526 -10.88 24.56 13.16
CA PHE A 526 -9.94 23.46 13.45
C PHE A 526 -8.49 23.96 13.49
N TRP A 527 -8.15 24.92 12.64
CA TRP A 527 -6.77 25.34 12.40
C TRP A 527 -6.27 26.38 13.41
N ILE A 528 -7.10 27.38 13.67
CA ILE A 528 -6.79 28.61 14.41
C ILE A 528 -7.86 28.92 15.43
#